data_AF-A0A9X9A4I6-F1
#
_entry.id   AF-A0A9X9A4I6-F1
#
_cell.length_a   1.000
_cell.length_b   1.000
_cell.length_c   1.000
_cell.angle_alpha   90.00
_cell.angle_beta   90.00
_cell.angle_gamma   90.00
#
_symmetry.space_group_name_H-M   'P 1'
#
loop_
_entity.id
_entity.type
_entity.pdbx_description
1 polymer ?
#
loop_
_entity_poly.entity_id
_entity_poly.type
_entity_poly.pdbx_seq_one_letter_code
_entity_poly.pdbx_strand_id
1 'polypeptide(L)'
;PEVEKPEVEKPEVEKPEVEKPDAETIKDGEYSINFKALKDQTDEISMMNTYTKSPGVLKVKDGKKYVSFTLTNSSWITKFEFEKNGSFVDAHVISEDKKADTRVVEVEVPDLSKKLNAKVKVDIDSMNYHHFYDIQFAFDKGSIKPLDSQGGNDNQGGNDNQ
;
A
#
# COMPACT_ATOMS: atom_id res chain seq x y z
N PRO A 1 53.98 -32.03 -42.86
CA PRO A 1 53.71 -31.06 -41.78
C PRO A 1 52.19 -30.87 -41.63
N GLU A 2 51.65 -31.64 -40.70
CA GLU A 2 50.24 -31.68 -40.34
C GLU A 2 50.01 -30.57 -39.31
N VAL A 3 49.25 -29.54 -39.68
CA VAL A 3 48.89 -28.46 -38.76
C VAL A 3 47.51 -28.80 -38.21
N GLU A 4 47.51 -29.34 -36.99
CA GLU A 4 46.32 -29.48 -36.16
C GLU A 4 45.62 -28.13 -35.97
N LYS A 5 44.31 -28.13 -36.16
CA LYS A 5 43.42 -27.02 -35.83
C LYS A 5 43.30 -26.90 -34.30
N PRO A 6 43.25 -25.69 -33.71
CA PRO A 6 42.79 -25.55 -32.35
C PRO A 6 41.26 -25.65 -32.32
N GLU A 7 40.76 -26.53 -31.46
CA GLU A 7 39.34 -26.67 -31.12
C GLU A 7 38.98 -25.49 -30.20
N VAL A 8 38.12 -24.58 -30.69
CA VAL A 8 37.63 -23.44 -29.91
C VAL A 8 36.55 -23.95 -28.97
N GLU A 9 36.91 -24.05 -27.69
CA GLU A 9 35.99 -24.25 -26.58
C GLU A 9 34.99 -23.08 -26.53
N LYS A 10 33.70 -23.38 -26.66
CA LYS A 10 32.61 -22.41 -26.47
C LYS A 10 32.59 -21.97 -25.00
N PRO A 11 32.41 -20.67 -24.69
CA PRO A 11 32.06 -20.30 -23.34
C PRO A 11 30.63 -20.79 -23.06
N GLU A 12 30.49 -21.56 -21.99
CA GLU A 12 29.22 -21.97 -21.43
C GLU A 12 28.51 -20.69 -20.93
N VAL A 13 27.41 -20.34 -21.60
CA VAL A 13 26.55 -19.23 -21.18
C VAL A 13 25.91 -19.66 -19.86
N GLU A 14 26.43 -19.15 -18.75
CA GLU A 14 25.68 -19.05 -17.51
C GLU A 14 24.35 -18.35 -17.85
N LYS A 15 23.27 -19.12 -17.81
CA LYS A 15 21.92 -18.57 -17.78
C LYS A 15 21.87 -17.55 -16.65
N PRO A 16 21.28 -16.36 -16.86
CA PRO A 16 20.91 -15.55 -15.72
C PRO A 16 19.93 -16.39 -14.89
N GLU A 17 20.31 -16.64 -13.65
CA GLU A 17 19.43 -17.14 -12.62
C GLU A 17 18.24 -16.17 -12.60
N VAL A 18 17.10 -16.65 -13.10
CA VAL A 18 15.84 -15.92 -12.98
C VAL A 18 15.59 -15.86 -11.49
N GLU A 19 15.96 -14.75 -10.85
CA GLU A 19 15.27 -14.28 -9.66
C GLU A 19 13.79 -14.30 -10.02
N LYS A 20 13.10 -15.36 -9.60
CA LYS A 20 11.67 -15.26 -9.37
C LYS A 20 11.55 -14.13 -8.34
N PRO A 21 10.93 -12.99 -8.66
CA PRO A 21 10.48 -12.16 -7.56
C PRO A 21 9.51 -13.05 -6.79
N ASP A 22 9.75 -13.18 -5.49
CA ASP A 22 8.85 -13.85 -4.56
C ASP A 22 7.41 -13.36 -4.81
N ALA A 23 6.68 -14.12 -5.63
CA ALA A 23 5.24 -14.07 -5.69
C ALA A 23 4.75 -14.75 -4.41
N GLU A 24 5.03 -14.11 -3.27
CA GLU A 24 4.25 -14.28 -2.05
C GLU A 24 2.83 -13.85 -2.41
N THR A 25 2.05 -14.79 -2.93
CA THR A 25 0.62 -14.64 -3.05
C THR A 25 0.07 -14.65 -1.62
N ILE A 26 0.03 -13.47 -1.02
CA ILE A 26 -0.73 -13.23 0.21
C ILE A 26 -2.14 -13.75 -0.07
N LYS A 27 -2.63 -14.65 0.79
CA LYS A 27 -3.97 -15.23 0.63
C LYS A 27 -5.02 -14.15 0.80
N ASP A 28 -6.21 -14.41 0.28
CA ASP A 28 -7.36 -13.55 0.54
C ASP A 28 -7.64 -13.47 2.05
N GLY A 29 -7.93 -12.26 2.52
CA GLY A 29 -8.09 -11.95 3.93
C GLY A 29 -7.80 -10.49 4.27
N GLU A 30 -7.88 -10.17 5.55
CA GLU A 30 -7.53 -8.86 6.09
C GLU A 30 -6.32 -8.98 7.02
N TYR A 31 -5.41 -8.00 6.91
CA TYR A 31 -4.11 -7.99 7.56
C TYR A 31 -3.79 -6.59 8.05
N SER A 32 -3.01 -6.47 9.13
CA SER A 32 -2.37 -5.20 9.47
C SER A 32 -1.10 -5.05 8.64
N ILE A 33 -0.82 -3.84 8.14
CA ILE A 33 0.42 -3.52 7.44
C ILE A 33 0.97 -2.16 7.89
N ASN A 34 2.25 -2.11 8.24
CA ASN A 34 2.93 -0.85 8.51
C ASN A 34 3.26 -0.13 7.20
N PHE A 35 3.26 1.19 7.25
CA PHE A 35 3.69 2.03 6.15
C PHE A 35 4.33 3.33 6.66
N LYS A 36 4.98 4.04 5.74
CA LYS A 36 5.51 5.39 5.96
C LYS A 36 5.11 6.27 4.78
N ALA A 37 4.75 7.53 5.07
CA ALA A 37 4.68 8.56 4.05
C ALA A 37 6.06 9.24 3.92
N LEU A 38 6.57 9.30 2.70
CA LEU A 38 7.90 9.77 2.32
C LEU A 38 7.79 11.02 1.45
N LYS A 39 8.85 11.84 1.45
CA LYS A 39 8.95 12.95 0.50
C LYS A 39 9.13 12.38 -0.90
N ASP A 40 8.60 13.10 -1.90
CA ASP A 40 8.67 12.68 -3.30
C ASP A 40 10.09 12.29 -3.74
N GLN A 41 10.19 11.16 -4.45
CA GLN A 41 11.44 10.59 -4.96
C GLN A 41 12.57 10.36 -3.94
N THR A 42 12.26 10.24 -2.64
CA THR A 42 13.28 9.99 -1.59
C THR A 42 12.86 8.90 -0.60
N ASP A 43 13.77 8.52 0.30
CA ASP A 43 13.47 7.67 1.48
C ASP A 43 13.29 8.47 2.77
N GLU A 44 13.24 9.81 2.68
CA GLU A 44 13.05 10.67 3.84
C GLU A 44 11.57 10.72 4.24
N ILE A 45 11.30 10.68 5.55
CA ILE A 45 9.95 10.83 6.08
C ILE A 45 9.36 12.19 5.67
N SER A 46 8.15 12.17 5.13
CA SER A 46 7.37 13.38 4.84
C SER A 46 6.69 13.88 6.11
N MET A 47 6.45 15.20 6.16
CA MET A 47 5.53 15.78 7.15
C MET A 47 4.15 15.13 7.09
N MET A 48 3.72 14.65 5.92
CA MET A 48 2.46 13.92 5.79
C MET A 48 2.37 12.70 6.72
N ASN A 49 3.50 12.09 7.09
CA ASN A 49 3.53 10.91 7.94
C ASN A 49 2.92 11.18 9.33
N THR A 50 2.96 12.42 9.82
CA THR A 50 2.33 12.79 11.10
C THR A 50 0.81 12.87 11.03
N TYR A 51 0.25 12.93 9.81
CA TYR A 51 -1.19 13.04 9.54
C TYR A 51 -1.80 11.71 9.08
N THR A 52 -1.03 10.63 9.12
CA THR A 52 -1.46 9.28 8.74
C THR A 52 -1.21 8.32 9.91
N LYS A 53 -2.17 7.47 10.25
CA LYS A 53 -1.99 6.44 11.28
C LYS A 53 -1.57 5.11 10.67
N SER A 54 -0.42 4.59 11.11
CA SER A 54 0.08 3.25 10.84
C SER A 54 0.01 2.38 12.12
N PRO A 55 -0.28 1.06 12.02
CA PRO A 55 -0.54 0.29 10.81
C PRO A 55 -1.87 0.64 10.15
N GLY A 56 -1.93 0.42 8.83
CA GLY A 56 -3.17 0.35 8.06
C GLY A 56 -3.71 -1.08 7.99
N VAL A 57 -4.85 -1.24 7.33
CA VAL A 57 -5.47 -2.53 7.03
C VAL A 57 -5.25 -2.87 5.56
N LEU A 58 -4.52 -3.94 5.28
CA LEU A 58 -4.41 -4.55 3.97
C LEU A 58 -5.53 -5.58 3.79
N LYS A 59 -6.37 -5.35 2.79
CA LYS A 59 -7.37 -6.30 2.31
C LYS A 59 -6.88 -6.94 1.02
N VAL A 60 -6.80 -8.27 1.01
CA VAL A 60 -6.49 -9.07 -0.17
C VAL A 60 -7.75 -9.81 -0.59
N LYS A 61 -8.14 -9.65 -1.85
CA LYS A 61 -9.31 -10.32 -2.43
C LYS A 61 -9.10 -10.57 -3.92
N ASP A 62 -9.25 -11.82 -4.35
CA ASP A 62 -9.07 -12.22 -5.75
C ASP A 62 -7.72 -11.73 -6.33
N GLY A 63 -6.66 -11.76 -5.51
CA GLY A 63 -5.32 -11.28 -5.85
C GLY A 63 -5.14 -9.75 -5.91
N LYS A 64 -6.22 -8.98 -5.74
CA LYS A 64 -6.17 -7.51 -5.61
C LYS A 64 -5.89 -7.12 -4.17
N LYS A 65 -5.15 -6.03 -4.00
CA LYS A 65 -4.70 -5.54 -2.70
C LYS A 65 -5.18 -4.11 -2.51
N TYR A 66 -5.86 -3.87 -1.40
CA TYR A 66 -6.33 -2.55 -1.00
C TYR A 66 -5.77 -2.25 0.38
N VAL A 67 -5.25 -1.05 0.58
CA VAL A 67 -4.80 -0.61 1.89
C VAL A 67 -5.70 0.53 2.35
N SER A 68 -6.27 0.38 3.54
CA SER A 68 -7.00 1.45 4.20
C SER A 68 -6.26 1.96 5.43
N PHE A 69 -6.34 3.27 5.67
CA PHE A 69 -5.67 3.91 6.80
C PHE A 69 -6.35 5.22 7.18
N THR A 70 -6.12 5.66 8.43
CA THR A 70 -6.71 6.88 8.95
C THR A 70 -5.86 8.10 8.60
N LEU A 71 -6.52 9.13 8.10
CA LEU A 71 -6.01 10.50 8.01
C LEU A 71 -6.50 11.31 9.21
N THR A 72 -5.61 12.08 9.82
CA THR A 72 -5.93 13.03 10.89
C THR A 72 -5.90 14.46 10.35
N ASN A 73 -6.55 15.38 11.08
CA ASN A 73 -6.77 16.76 10.62
C ASN A 73 -7.44 16.75 9.24
N SER A 74 -8.47 15.91 9.11
CA SER A 74 -9.16 15.62 7.84
C SER A 74 -9.59 16.89 7.13
N SER A 75 -10.08 17.88 7.89
CA SER A 75 -10.50 19.19 7.39
C SER A 75 -9.40 19.96 6.64
N TRP A 76 -8.13 19.77 6.98
CA TRP A 76 -7.00 20.45 6.33
C TRP A 76 -6.63 19.78 5.00
N ILE A 77 -6.84 18.47 4.89
CA ILE A 77 -6.45 17.67 3.73
C ILE A 77 -7.63 17.62 2.76
N THR A 78 -7.75 18.61 1.89
CA THR A 78 -8.91 18.81 1.01
C THR A 78 -8.86 17.99 -0.28
N LYS A 79 -7.67 17.54 -0.69
CA LYS A 79 -7.50 16.61 -1.81
C LYS A 79 -6.47 15.56 -1.48
N PHE A 80 -6.76 14.31 -1.82
CA PHE A 80 -5.85 13.20 -1.57
C PHE A 80 -5.98 12.15 -2.66
N GLU A 81 -5.03 12.17 -3.58
CA GLU A 81 -5.04 11.36 -4.79
C GLU A 81 -3.88 10.39 -4.81
N PHE A 82 -4.06 9.27 -5.48
CA PHE A 82 -3.06 8.22 -5.62
C PHE A 82 -2.87 7.84 -7.07
N GLU A 83 -1.65 7.45 -7.42
CA GLU A 83 -1.39 6.93 -8.75
C GLU A 83 -2.06 5.57 -8.94
N LYS A 84 -2.87 5.49 -9.99
CA LYS A 84 -3.51 4.27 -10.47
C LYS A 84 -3.44 4.27 -12.00
N ASN A 85 -2.79 3.25 -12.56
CA ASN A 85 -2.63 3.09 -14.01
C ASN A 85 -2.04 4.31 -14.72
N GLY A 86 -1.05 4.98 -14.11
CA GLY A 86 -0.37 6.15 -14.67
C GLY A 86 -1.17 7.45 -14.60
N SER A 87 -2.28 7.49 -13.86
CA SER A 87 -3.07 8.69 -13.59
C SER A 87 -3.35 8.82 -12.09
N PHE A 88 -3.63 10.04 -11.63
CA PHE A 88 -4.01 10.29 -10.24
C PHE A 88 -5.53 10.24 -10.08
N VAL A 89 -6.00 9.52 -9.07
CA VAL A 89 -7.41 9.39 -8.72
C VAL A 89 -7.62 9.67 -7.24
N ASP A 90 -8.74 10.29 -6.86
CA ASP A 90 -9.08 10.51 -5.46
C ASP A 90 -9.19 9.19 -4.69
N ALA A 91 -8.72 9.19 -3.45
CA ALA A 91 -8.85 8.06 -2.54
C ALA A 91 -10.31 7.77 -2.22
N HIS A 92 -10.68 6.49 -2.07
CA HIS A 92 -12.03 6.14 -1.67
C HIS A 92 -12.19 6.37 -0.16
N VAL A 93 -13.09 7.27 0.25
CA VAL A 93 -13.40 7.50 1.66
C VAL A 93 -14.39 6.42 2.11
N ILE A 94 -14.01 5.62 3.11
CA ILE A 94 -14.85 4.52 3.63
C ILE A 94 -15.50 4.86 4.98
N SER A 95 -14.94 5.82 5.73
CA SER A 95 -15.57 6.33 6.95
C SER A 95 -15.04 7.73 7.33
N GLU A 96 -15.84 8.48 8.08
CA GLU A 96 -15.48 9.81 8.58
C GLU A 96 -15.90 9.97 10.05
N ASP A 97 -15.04 10.58 10.86
CA ASP A 97 -15.37 11.07 12.19
C ASP A 97 -15.11 12.58 12.24
N LYS A 98 -16.18 13.36 12.11
CA LYS A 98 -16.13 14.82 12.13
C LYS A 98 -15.79 15.39 13.51
N LYS A 99 -16.07 14.64 14.60
CA LYS A 99 -15.77 15.09 15.96
C LYS A 99 -14.29 14.94 16.26
N ALA A 100 -13.67 13.86 15.80
CA ALA A 100 -12.24 13.63 15.92
C ALA A 100 -11.41 14.32 14.81
N ASP A 101 -12.08 14.91 13.80
CA ASP A 101 -11.48 15.44 12.57
C ASP A 101 -10.58 14.41 11.87
N THR A 102 -11.13 13.22 11.64
CA THR A 102 -10.44 12.11 10.96
C THR A 102 -11.30 11.47 9.88
N ARG A 103 -10.65 10.82 8.92
CA ARG A 103 -11.32 9.95 7.94
C ARG A 103 -10.48 8.72 7.64
N VAL A 104 -11.13 7.63 7.25
CA VAL A 104 -10.45 6.44 6.73
C VAL A 104 -10.58 6.43 5.23
N VAL A 105 -9.45 6.33 4.55
CA VAL A 105 -9.36 6.22 3.09
C VAL A 105 -8.88 4.84 2.71
N GLU A 106 -9.30 4.34 1.55
CA GLU A 106 -8.87 3.09 0.93
C GLU A 106 -8.27 3.36 -0.45
N VAL A 107 -7.15 2.70 -0.73
CA VAL A 107 -6.41 2.81 -2.00
C VAL A 107 -6.02 1.44 -2.52
N GLU A 108 -6.01 1.28 -3.84
CA GLU A 108 -5.51 0.07 -4.48
C GLU A 108 -3.97 0.11 -4.53
N VAL A 109 -3.33 -0.98 -4.10
CA VAL A 109 -1.85 -1.08 -4.06
C VAL A 109 -1.42 -2.33 -4.82
N PRO A 110 -1.22 -2.26 -6.14
CA PRO A 110 -0.94 -3.44 -6.96
C PRO A 110 0.31 -4.22 -6.49
N ASP A 111 1.33 -3.47 -6.07
CA ASP A 111 2.65 -3.97 -5.73
C ASP A 111 3.15 -3.35 -4.41
N LEU A 112 3.09 -4.12 -3.32
CA LEU A 112 3.53 -3.71 -1.99
C LEU A 112 5.06 -3.53 -1.87
N SER A 113 5.83 -3.98 -2.86
CA SER A 113 7.29 -3.78 -2.88
C SER A 113 7.70 -2.41 -3.44
N LYS A 114 6.76 -1.71 -4.10
CA LYS A 114 6.99 -0.41 -4.71
C LYS A 114 6.39 0.71 -3.87
N LYS A 115 6.99 1.89 -4.00
CA LYS A 115 6.39 3.11 -3.47
C LYS A 115 5.16 3.46 -4.28
N LEU A 116 4.08 3.82 -3.59
CA LEU A 116 2.86 4.33 -4.20
C LEU A 116 2.92 5.87 -4.24
N ASN A 117 2.91 6.45 -5.42
CA ASN A 117 2.88 7.90 -5.58
C ASN A 117 1.50 8.45 -5.16
N ALA A 118 1.50 9.59 -4.49
CA ALA A 118 0.29 10.29 -4.09
C ALA A 118 0.47 11.81 -4.20
N LYS A 119 -0.65 12.50 -4.36
CA LYS A 119 -0.74 13.96 -4.34
C LYS A 119 -1.67 14.38 -3.22
N VAL A 120 -1.24 15.36 -2.45
CA VAL A 120 -2.04 15.91 -1.37
C VAL A 120 -2.18 17.42 -1.55
N LYS A 121 -3.40 17.92 -1.36
CA LYS A 121 -3.67 19.35 -1.18
C LYS A 121 -3.98 19.61 0.28
N VAL A 122 -3.29 20.59 0.85
CA VAL A 122 -3.53 21.07 2.20
C VAL A 122 -4.00 22.52 2.12
N ASP A 123 -5.19 22.78 2.65
CA ASP A 123 -5.79 24.11 2.76
C ASP A 123 -6.08 24.44 4.23
N ILE A 124 -5.52 25.53 4.72
CA ILE A 124 -5.75 26.08 6.07
C ILE A 124 -5.99 27.59 5.94
N ASP A 125 -7.25 27.97 5.74
CA ASP A 125 -7.66 29.35 5.45
C ASP A 125 -7.21 30.34 6.54
N SER A 126 -7.26 29.93 7.82
CA SER A 126 -6.90 30.78 8.96
C SER A 126 -5.44 31.23 8.96
N MET A 127 -4.58 30.56 8.19
CA MET A 127 -3.17 30.88 8.03
C MET A 127 -2.80 31.20 6.58
N ASN A 128 -3.80 31.31 5.68
CA ASN A 128 -3.59 31.50 4.24
C ASN A 128 -2.61 30.47 3.63
N TYR A 129 -2.74 29.20 4.04
CA TYR A 129 -1.87 28.13 3.60
C TYR A 129 -2.61 27.24 2.60
N HIS A 130 -2.13 27.22 1.35
CA HIS A 130 -2.76 26.51 0.23
C HIS A 130 -1.69 25.85 -0.63
N HIS A 131 -1.31 24.62 -0.28
CA HIS A 131 -0.19 23.95 -0.94
C HIS A 131 -0.55 22.57 -1.46
N PHE A 132 0.08 22.22 -2.56
CA PHE A 132 0.09 20.89 -3.13
C PHE A 132 1.45 20.25 -2.89
N TYR A 133 1.44 18.97 -2.54
CA TYR A 133 2.64 18.17 -2.35
C TYR A 133 2.51 16.85 -3.07
N ASP A 134 3.59 16.48 -3.74
CA ASP A 134 3.81 15.11 -4.19
C ASP A 134 4.50 14.37 -3.04
N ILE A 135 4.04 13.14 -2.77
CA ILE A 135 4.55 12.27 -1.71
C ILE A 135 4.54 10.82 -2.19
N GLN A 136 5.18 9.95 -1.42
CA GLN A 136 5.21 8.51 -1.69
C GLN A 136 4.86 7.71 -0.45
N PHE A 137 4.10 6.63 -0.59
CA PHE A 137 3.87 5.65 0.48
C PHE A 137 4.77 4.44 0.28
N ALA A 138 5.55 4.09 1.29
CA ALA A 138 6.31 2.84 1.33
C ALA A 138 5.67 1.88 2.35
N PHE A 139 5.35 0.66 1.89
CA PHE A 139 4.74 -0.38 2.70
C PHE A 139 5.80 -1.38 3.19
N ASP A 140 5.67 -1.82 4.43
CA ASP A 140 6.57 -2.81 5.02
C ASP A 140 5.94 -4.21 4.91
N LYS A 141 6.34 -4.98 3.89
CA LYS A 141 5.87 -6.36 3.68
C LYS A 141 6.16 -7.26 4.89
N GLY A 142 7.27 -7.07 5.59
CA GLY A 142 7.65 -7.88 6.74
C GLY A 142 6.76 -7.65 7.97
N SER A 143 5.98 -6.58 7.97
CA SER A 143 5.04 -6.24 9.06
C SER A 143 3.65 -6.88 8.92
N ILE A 144 3.38 -7.57 7.81
CA ILE A 144 2.05 -8.12 7.51
C ILE A 144 1.68 -9.17 8.57
N LYS A 145 0.56 -8.93 9.25
CA LYS A 145 0.02 -9.86 10.26
C LYS A 145 -1.48 -10.03 10.03
N PRO A 146 -2.02 -11.26 10.07
CA PRO A 146 -3.46 -11.47 9.97
C PRO A 146 -4.21 -10.63 11.00
N LEU A 147 -5.27 -9.97 10.57
CA LEU A 147 -6.28 -9.44 11.48
C LEU A 147 -7.30 -10.55 11.62
N ASP A 148 -7.40 -11.14 12.81
CA ASP A 148 -8.38 -12.19 13.06
C ASP A 148 -9.77 -11.68 12.65
N SER A 149 -10.34 -12.29 11.60
CA SER A 149 -11.72 -12.07 11.21
C SER A 149 -12.63 -12.76 12.22
N GLN A 150 -12.71 -12.23 13.44
CA GLN A 150 -13.79 -12.57 14.37
C GLN A 150 -15.08 -11.91 13.84
N GLY A 151 -15.68 -12.59 12.86
CA GLY A 151 -16.91 -12.15 12.20
C GLY A 151 -17.62 -13.26 11.43
N GLY A 152 -17.40 -14.53 11.81
CA GLY A 152 -18.26 -15.65 11.45
C GLY A 152 -19.04 -16.05 12.69
N ASN A 153 -20.15 -15.36 12.97
CA ASN A 153 -21.08 -15.78 14.00
C ASN A 153 -22.01 -16.87 13.41
N ASP A 154 -21.42 -18.00 13.03
CA ASP A 154 -22.16 -19.22 12.71
C ASP A 154 -22.42 -19.97 14.00
N ASN A 155 -23.37 -19.47 14.79
CA ASN A 155 -24.01 -20.27 15.82
C ASN A 155 -25.42 -20.61 15.37
N GLN A 156 -25.50 -21.53 14.40
CA GLN A 156 -26.64 -22.45 14.34
C GLN A 156 -26.61 -23.31 15.60
N GLY A 157 -27.38 -22.90 16.59
CA GLY A 157 -27.75 -23.72 17.73
C GLY A 157 -29.24 -23.53 17.96
N GLY A 158 -30.05 -24.38 17.33
CA GLY A 158 -31.48 -24.39 17.55
C GLY A 158 -31.81 -24.68 19.02
N ASN A 159 -32.94 -24.14 19.47
CA ASN A 159 -33.86 -24.92 20.27
C ASN A 159 -35.26 -24.35 20.13
N ASP A 160 -36.13 -25.23 19.63
CA ASP A 160 -37.56 -25.17 19.79
C ASP A 160 -37.96 -25.14 21.27
N ASN A 161 -39.15 -24.59 21.50
CA ASN A 161 -40.21 -25.14 22.35
C ASN A 161 -40.67 -24.25 23.53
N GLN A 162 -41.96 -23.88 23.40
CA GLN A 162 -42.97 -23.51 24.41
C GLN A 162 -42.99 -22.10 25.01
#